data_AF-A0A661RMQ4-F1
#
_entry.id   AF-A0A661RMQ4-F1
#
_cell.length_a   1.000
_cell.length_b   1.000
_cell.length_c   1.000
_cell.angle_alpha   90.00
_cell.angle_beta   90.00
_cell.angle_gamma   90.00
#
_symmetry.space_group_name_H-M   'P 1'
#
loop_
_entity.id
_entity.type
_entity.pdbx_description
1 polymer ?
#
loop_
_entity_poly.entity_id
_entity_poly.type
_entity_poly.pdbx_seq_one_letter_code
_entity_poly.pdbx_strand_id
1 'polypeptide(L)'
;MPIVHLNLIGYDEQAHRRGPSSKFAHWALKGIDDAIARIWRAAKGSACRDYDVWIYSDHGQEDTLSYTKEHGRTIHEAVADVFDLLENNHAHVETDNFRGIQSQRVRHLGGRKIQKLFQVHRGVEEKMKKSRISVTAMGPLGMVYSSSKILPDERHRLARELVDSAKVPLVMVADEPDRLLAWTKQGEFVLPEQKEKVFGPDHPFLDEVTRDLIQLCRHPDAGDFIICGWQTHGTPYSFPIENGAHGGPGSEETKAFALIPGDTFLPERKHYYFRPMDIRRAAFHLLGRSEIKISTEPYRKATDPRKLRIMTYNIHSCIGMDGKISPERIARVIAQYSPDVVALQELDVGRARTGRVDQADLIAQYLRMDYHFLPTIQVRKGLYGNAIPTHFPMRQVRADKLPGLPGKPRLEPRGVVWVAIKAGGTEIQFINTHLGLKPKERKLQAEALLGAGWLSHPDCSKPIILCGDFNASPFSHVCRRLRTLLLDAQAELANHYPKKTLFGRFPFARIDHVFVNPGIEIIGIEVPKTELTRVASDHLPLIVEVRIPNSFIKHMR
;
A
#
# COMPACT_ATOMS: atom_id res chain seq x y z
N MET A 1 -12.40 -11.00 -9.18
CA MET A 1 -12.08 -9.71 -9.83
C MET A 1 -11.05 -9.96 -10.93
N PRO A 2 -11.16 -9.37 -12.13
CA PRO A 2 -10.05 -9.34 -13.08
C PRO A 2 -8.95 -8.42 -12.55
N ILE A 3 -7.69 -8.83 -12.68
CA ILE A 3 -6.53 -7.98 -12.41
C ILE A 3 -6.04 -7.46 -13.76
N VAL A 4 -5.87 -6.16 -13.88
CA VAL A 4 -5.28 -5.53 -15.08
C VAL A 4 -3.88 -5.08 -14.69
N HIS A 5 -2.86 -5.69 -15.29
CA HIS A 5 -1.46 -5.32 -15.10
C HIS A 5 -0.99 -4.49 -16.30
N LEU A 6 -0.36 -3.35 -16.03
CA LEU A 6 0.11 -2.40 -17.04
C LEU A 6 1.56 -2.05 -16.73
N ASN A 7 2.40 -1.96 -17.78
CA ASN A 7 3.83 -1.67 -17.63
C ASN A 7 4.12 -0.19 -17.86
N LEU A 8 5.11 0.35 -17.15
CA LEU A 8 5.53 1.76 -17.21
C LEU A 8 6.64 2.00 -18.26
N ILE A 9 6.41 1.57 -19.51
CA ILE A 9 7.45 1.48 -20.55
C ILE A 9 8.06 2.84 -20.94
N GLY A 10 7.28 3.93 -20.85
CA GLY A 10 7.68 5.23 -21.38
C GLY A 10 8.94 5.81 -20.73
N TYR A 11 9.11 5.66 -19.41
CA TYR A 11 10.31 6.11 -18.71
C TYR A 11 11.52 5.23 -19.05
N ASP A 12 11.34 3.91 -19.01
CA ASP A 12 12.39 2.91 -19.21
C ASP A 12 13.10 3.09 -20.57
N GLU A 13 12.32 3.30 -21.64
CA GLU A 13 12.88 3.55 -22.98
C GLU A 13 13.71 4.84 -23.05
N GLN A 14 13.29 5.90 -22.36
CA GLN A 14 14.01 7.17 -22.37
C GLN A 14 15.23 7.14 -21.47
N ALA A 15 15.14 6.45 -20.33
CA ALA A 15 16.25 6.25 -19.42
C ALA A 15 17.39 5.47 -20.10
N HIS A 16 17.08 4.37 -20.78
CA HIS A 16 18.07 3.64 -21.59
C HIS A 16 18.74 4.51 -22.65
N ARG A 17 17.99 5.37 -23.35
CA ARG A 17 18.53 6.19 -24.44
C ARG A 17 19.27 7.44 -23.99
N ARG A 18 18.88 8.05 -22.88
CA ARG A 18 19.29 9.43 -22.53
C ARG A 18 19.85 9.55 -21.11
N GLY A 19 19.79 8.50 -20.31
CA GLY A 19 20.14 8.51 -18.89
C GLY A 19 18.89 8.62 -18.02
N PRO A 20 18.81 7.84 -16.92
CA PRO A 20 17.73 7.90 -15.93
C PRO A 20 17.47 9.30 -15.38
N SER A 21 18.54 10.08 -15.21
CA SER A 21 18.53 11.45 -14.68
C SER A 21 18.21 12.52 -15.73
N SER A 22 18.02 12.15 -16.99
CA SER A 22 17.80 13.13 -18.07
C SER A 22 16.46 13.85 -17.95
N LYS A 23 16.45 15.14 -18.31
CA LYS A 23 15.21 15.96 -18.34
C LYS A 23 14.11 15.30 -19.19
N PHE A 24 14.48 14.61 -20.26
CA PHE A 24 13.52 13.96 -21.15
C PHE A 24 12.96 12.65 -20.57
N ALA A 25 13.78 11.84 -19.88
CA ALA A 25 13.29 10.68 -19.12
C ALA A 25 12.29 11.13 -18.04
N HIS A 26 12.64 12.16 -17.26
CA HIS A 26 11.74 12.73 -16.26
C HIS A 26 10.48 13.37 -16.90
N TRP A 27 10.59 13.96 -18.08
CA TRP A 27 9.41 14.46 -18.80
C TRP A 27 8.45 13.33 -19.18
N ALA A 28 8.96 12.15 -19.56
CA ALA A 28 8.12 10.99 -19.87
C ALA A 28 7.30 10.49 -18.65
N LEU A 29 7.79 10.72 -17.43
CA LEU A 29 7.03 10.42 -16.20
C LEU A 29 5.72 11.21 -16.13
N LYS A 30 5.66 12.45 -16.66
CA LYS A 30 4.40 13.22 -16.71
C LYS A 30 3.31 12.51 -17.51
N GLY A 31 3.69 11.86 -18.61
CA GLY A 31 2.75 11.07 -19.41
C GLY A 31 2.27 9.82 -18.66
N ILE A 32 3.13 9.21 -17.85
CA ILE A 32 2.80 8.10 -16.95
C ILE A 32 1.83 8.59 -15.85
N ASP A 33 2.12 9.72 -15.20
CA ASP A 33 1.24 10.32 -14.19
C ASP A 33 -0.14 10.63 -14.76
N ASP A 34 -0.21 11.19 -15.96
CA ASP A 34 -1.48 11.45 -16.66
C ASP A 34 -2.24 10.16 -16.96
N ALA A 35 -1.54 9.09 -17.35
CA ALA A 35 -2.15 7.78 -17.58
C ALA A 35 -2.68 7.16 -16.29
N ILE A 36 -1.89 7.19 -15.22
CA ILE A 36 -2.29 6.76 -13.87
C ILE A 36 -3.53 7.53 -13.42
N ALA A 37 -3.55 8.86 -13.58
CA ALA A 37 -4.67 9.69 -13.19
C ALA A 37 -5.94 9.34 -14.00
N ARG A 38 -5.83 9.07 -15.31
CA ARG A 38 -6.96 8.60 -16.12
C ARG A 38 -7.47 7.23 -15.67
N ILE A 39 -6.58 6.28 -15.45
CA ILE A 39 -6.93 4.93 -14.96
C ILE A 39 -7.62 5.03 -13.61
N TRP A 40 -7.08 5.82 -12.69
CA TRP A 40 -7.64 6.04 -11.37
C TRP A 40 -9.05 6.67 -11.44
N ARG A 41 -9.23 7.72 -12.25
CA ARG A 41 -10.55 8.35 -12.44
C ARG A 41 -11.55 7.37 -13.07
N ALA A 42 -11.13 6.59 -14.05
CA ALA A 42 -11.99 5.58 -14.68
C ALA A 42 -12.38 4.45 -13.70
N ALA A 43 -11.43 3.99 -12.88
CA ALA A 43 -11.65 3.01 -11.83
C ALA A 43 -12.68 3.51 -10.80
N LYS A 44 -12.49 4.72 -10.26
CA LYS A 44 -13.41 5.30 -9.26
C LYS A 44 -14.77 5.69 -9.85
N GLY A 45 -14.79 6.17 -11.10
CA GLY A 45 -16.02 6.48 -11.84
C GLY A 45 -16.78 5.26 -12.38
N SER A 46 -16.26 4.04 -12.25
CA SER A 46 -16.91 2.85 -12.82
C SER A 46 -18.24 2.55 -12.12
N ALA A 47 -19.35 2.56 -12.86
CA ALA A 47 -20.67 2.21 -12.33
C ALA A 47 -20.86 0.69 -12.15
N CYS A 48 -19.98 -0.14 -12.74
CA CYS A 48 -20.16 -1.59 -12.78
C CYS A 48 -19.41 -2.32 -11.66
N ARG A 49 -18.17 -1.90 -11.36
CA ARG A 49 -17.31 -2.58 -10.40
C ARG A 49 -16.55 -1.55 -9.57
N ASP A 50 -16.32 -1.87 -8.31
CA ASP A 50 -15.38 -1.11 -7.48
C ASP A 50 -13.97 -1.66 -7.71
N TYR A 51 -13.07 -0.77 -8.10
CA TYR A 51 -11.68 -1.11 -8.40
C TYR A 51 -10.76 -0.42 -7.40
N ASP A 52 -9.86 -1.20 -6.82
CA ASP A 52 -8.65 -0.66 -6.21
C ASP A 52 -7.54 -0.57 -7.25
N VAL A 53 -6.79 0.54 -7.18
CA VAL A 53 -5.69 0.84 -8.09
C VAL A 53 -4.41 0.75 -7.29
N TRP A 54 -3.55 -0.18 -7.69
CA TRP A 54 -2.25 -0.43 -7.09
C TRP A 54 -1.21 -0.06 -8.13
N ILE A 55 -0.21 0.72 -7.74
CA ILE A 55 0.85 1.17 -8.64
C ILE A 55 2.15 0.70 -8.02
N TYR A 56 3.01 0.04 -8.78
CA TYR A 56 4.33 -0.31 -8.29
C TYR A 56 5.33 -0.28 -9.44
N SER A 57 6.59 -0.10 -9.07
CA SER A 57 7.76 -0.37 -9.90
C SER A 57 8.52 -1.49 -9.23
N ASP A 58 8.91 -2.50 -9.99
CA ASP A 58 9.73 -3.62 -9.54
C ASP A 58 11.23 -3.31 -9.53
N HIS A 59 11.64 -2.27 -10.26
CA HIS A 59 13.02 -1.77 -10.28
C HIS A 59 13.09 -0.24 -10.50
N GLY A 60 14.28 0.32 -10.26
CA GLY A 60 14.72 1.64 -10.72
C GLY A 60 15.61 1.52 -11.97
N GLN A 61 16.44 2.52 -12.24
CA GLN A 61 17.51 2.41 -13.24
C GLN A 61 18.81 3.00 -12.70
N GLU A 62 19.92 2.43 -13.15
CA GLU A 62 21.28 2.89 -12.90
C GLU A 62 21.75 3.78 -14.06
N ASP A 63 22.40 4.90 -13.77
CA ASP A 63 23.11 5.68 -14.81
C ASP A 63 24.32 4.85 -15.28
N THR A 64 24.48 4.67 -16.59
CA THR A 64 25.57 3.83 -17.15
C THR A 64 26.34 4.53 -18.25
N LEU A 65 27.62 4.18 -18.40
CA LEU A 65 28.40 4.48 -19.58
C LEU A 65 28.24 3.36 -20.62
N SER A 66 28.31 3.68 -21.91
CA SER A 66 28.32 2.64 -22.94
C SER A 66 29.74 2.10 -23.12
N TYR A 67 29.94 0.81 -22.84
CA TYR A 67 31.22 0.12 -23.07
C TYR A 67 31.73 0.36 -24.49
N THR A 68 30.85 0.22 -25.48
CA THR A 68 31.20 0.35 -26.91
C THR A 68 31.71 1.75 -27.26
N LYS A 69 31.10 2.81 -26.69
CA LYS A 69 31.55 4.19 -26.92
C LYS A 69 32.84 4.49 -26.20
N GLU A 70 33.00 4.00 -24.98
CA GLU A 70 34.18 4.28 -24.16
C GLU A 70 35.44 3.58 -24.70
N HIS A 71 35.30 2.34 -25.17
CA HIS A 71 36.43 1.54 -25.62
C HIS A 71 36.62 1.52 -27.14
N GLY A 72 35.71 2.13 -27.90
CA GLY A 72 35.77 2.19 -29.36
C GLY A 72 35.55 0.84 -30.07
N ARG A 73 35.20 -0.21 -29.33
CA ARG A 73 34.90 -1.56 -29.81
C ARG A 73 33.82 -2.21 -28.96
N THR A 74 33.09 -3.16 -29.51
CA THR A 74 32.04 -3.90 -28.81
C THR A 74 32.61 -4.88 -27.79
N ILE A 75 31.80 -5.30 -26.82
CA ILE A 75 32.21 -6.35 -25.89
C ILE A 75 32.48 -7.68 -26.59
N HIS A 76 31.78 -7.96 -27.69
CA HIS A 76 31.96 -9.19 -28.48
C HIS A 76 33.36 -9.23 -29.11
N GLU A 77 33.81 -8.12 -29.70
CA GLU A 77 35.16 -7.98 -30.25
C GLU A 77 36.22 -8.07 -29.15
N ALA A 78 36.00 -7.39 -28.02
CA ALA A 78 36.96 -7.42 -26.91
C ALA A 78 37.14 -8.82 -26.30
N VAL A 79 36.06 -9.59 -26.17
CA VAL A 79 36.10 -10.99 -25.72
C VAL A 79 36.77 -11.86 -26.80
N ALA A 80 36.47 -11.67 -28.08
CA ALA A 80 37.12 -12.38 -29.18
C ALA A 80 38.65 -12.28 -29.08
N ASP A 81 39.16 -11.04 -28.95
CA ASP A 81 40.59 -10.75 -28.92
C ASP A 81 41.30 -11.48 -27.77
N VAL A 82 40.66 -11.60 -26.60
CA VAL A 82 41.23 -12.30 -25.43
C VAL A 82 41.43 -13.78 -25.72
N PHE A 83 40.45 -14.43 -26.33
CA PHE A 83 40.55 -15.86 -26.62
C PHE A 83 41.47 -16.15 -27.82
N ASP A 84 41.52 -15.25 -28.81
CA ASP A 84 42.45 -15.35 -29.95
C ASP A 84 43.91 -15.29 -29.49
N LEU A 85 44.23 -14.40 -28.54
CA LEU A 85 45.57 -14.25 -27.98
C LEU A 85 46.05 -15.51 -27.23
N LEU A 86 45.13 -16.31 -26.70
CA LEU A 86 45.45 -17.50 -25.91
C LEU A 86 45.43 -18.80 -26.73
N GLU A 87 44.63 -18.87 -27.80
CA GLU A 87 44.49 -20.09 -28.62
C GLU A 87 45.42 -20.17 -29.86
N ASN A 88 46.21 -19.13 -30.17
CA ASN A 88 47.11 -19.10 -31.35
C ASN A 88 46.38 -19.39 -32.69
N ASN A 89 45.07 -19.14 -32.80
CA ASN A 89 44.29 -19.25 -34.03
C ASN A 89 42.99 -18.46 -33.95
N HIS A 90 42.64 -17.79 -35.06
CA HIS A 90 41.49 -16.90 -35.23
C HIS A 90 40.15 -17.55 -34.83
N ALA A 91 39.58 -17.18 -33.69
CA ALA A 91 38.22 -17.48 -33.31
C ALA A 91 37.26 -16.52 -34.03
N HIS A 92 36.37 -17.08 -34.85
CA HIS A 92 35.26 -16.31 -35.38
C HIS A 92 34.22 -16.11 -34.28
N VAL A 93 33.92 -14.86 -33.92
CA VAL A 93 32.82 -14.52 -33.00
C VAL A 93 31.56 -14.22 -33.79
N GLU A 94 30.47 -14.85 -33.38
CA GLU A 94 29.15 -14.59 -33.95
C GLU A 94 28.57 -13.33 -33.32
N THR A 95 28.40 -12.29 -34.14
CA THR A 95 27.90 -10.98 -33.70
C THR A 95 26.42 -10.87 -33.97
N ASP A 96 25.61 -11.11 -32.94
CA ASP A 96 24.22 -10.67 -32.94
C ASP A 96 24.19 -9.19 -32.55
N ASN A 97 24.33 -8.32 -33.56
CA ASN A 97 24.26 -6.86 -33.43
C ASN A 97 22.83 -6.41 -33.08
N PHE A 98 22.35 -6.77 -31.90
CA PHE A 98 21.05 -6.36 -31.39
C PHE A 98 21.18 -4.99 -30.72
N ARG A 99 20.63 -3.96 -31.37
CA ARG A 99 20.13 -2.79 -30.63
C ARG A 99 19.26 -3.31 -29.49
N GLY A 100 19.47 -2.83 -28.27
CA GLY A 100 18.98 -3.40 -27.01
C GLY A 100 17.59 -4.03 -27.11
N ILE A 101 17.44 -5.24 -26.58
CA ILE A 101 16.25 -6.13 -26.72
C ILE A 101 14.94 -5.43 -26.29
N GLN A 102 15.02 -4.43 -25.41
CA GLN A 102 13.91 -3.53 -25.07
C GLN A 102 13.31 -2.79 -26.28
N SER A 103 14.16 -2.32 -27.20
CA SER A 103 13.71 -1.71 -28.46
C SER A 103 12.98 -2.71 -29.38
N GLN A 104 13.19 -4.02 -29.17
CA GLN A 104 12.51 -5.08 -29.92
C GLN A 104 11.19 -5.52 -29.30
N ARG A 105 11.00 -5.42 -27.97
CA ARG A 105 9.71 -5.72 -27.31
C ARG A 105 8.57 -4.81 -27.82
N VAL A 106 8.89 -3.62 -28.33
CA VAL A 106 7.96 -2.72 -29.01
C VAL A 106 7.32 -3.36 -30.27
N ARG A 107 7.96 -4.35 -30.91
CA ARG A 107 7.35 -5.11 -32.03
C ARG A 107 6.07 -5.86 -31.62
N HIS A 108 5.95 -6.26 -30.36
CA HIS A 108 4.83 -7.09 -29.91
C HIS A 108 3.60 -6.31 -29.43
N LEU A 109 3.70 -4.97 -29.25
CA LEU A 109 2.66 -4.18 -28.59
C LEU A 109 1.97 -3.10 -29.47
N GLY A 110 2.31 -2.95 -30.76
CA GLY A 110 1.71 -1.86 -31.57
C GLY A 110 1.68 -2.01 -33.10
N GLY A 111 0.47 -2.23 -33.63
CA GLY A 111 -0.04 -1.71 -34.92
C GLY A 111 0.59 -2.21 -36.24
N ARG A 112 -0.23 -2.83 -37.10
CA ARG A 112 0.10 -3.36 -38.46
C ARG A 112 0.89 -2.43 -39.40
N LYS A 113 1.02 -1.13 -39.13
CA LYS A 113 1.82 -0.19 -39.95
C LYS A 113 3.32 -0.18 -39.64
N ILE A 114 3.75 -0.67 -38.47
CA ILE A 114 5.18 -0.71 -38.07
C ILE A 114 5.83 -2.07 -38.44
N GLN A 115 5.02 -3.09 -38.70
CA GLN A 115 5.46 -4.45 -39.06
C GLN A 115 6.21 -4.56 -40.39
N LYS A 116 6.08 -3.61 -41.33
CA LYS A 116 6.65 -3.73 -42.67
C LYS A 116 8.15 -3.45 -42.79
N LEU A 117 8.83 -3.05 -41.71
CA LEU A 117 10.20 -2.53 -41.83
C LEU A 117 11.34 -3.50 -41.50
N PHE A 118 11.10 -4.75 -41.07
CA PHE A 118 12.22 -5.63 -40.67
C PHE A 118 11.96 -7.10 -41.03
N GLN A 119 12.59 -7.54 -42.13
CA GLN A 119 12.67 -8.94 -42.57
C GLN A 119 13.50 -9.77 -41.57
N VAL A 120 12.91 -10.84 -41.07
CA VAL A 120 13.63 -11.90 -40.35
C VAL A 120 14.44 -12.69 -41.38
N HIS A 121 15.77 -12.66 -41.28
CA HIS A 121 16.65 -13.43 -42.15
C HIS A 121 16.76 -14.89 -41.66
N ARG A 122 16.34 -15.82 -42.52
CA ARG A 122 16.48 -17.29 -42.39
C ARG A 122 17.94 -17.80 -42.49
N GLY A 123 18.93 -16.92 -42.46
CA GLY A 123 20.35 -17.26 -42.68
C GLY A 123 21.19 -17.49 -41.42
N VAL A 124 20.57 -17.50 -40.22
CA VAL A 124 21.27 -17.56 -38.92
C VAL A 124 21.71 -18.99 -38.58
N GLU A 125 20.96 -20.02 -38.98
CA GLU A 125 21.26 -21.42 -38.62
C GLU A 125 22.54 -21.99 -39.27
N GLU A 126 23.03 -21.43 -40.38
CA GLU A 126 24.25 -21.91 -41.05
C GLU A 126 25.55 -21.22 -40.56
N LYS A 127 25.48 -20.05 -39.90
CA LYS A 127 26.66 -19.32 -39.40
C LYS A 127 27.12 -19.75 -38.01
N MET A 128 26.23 -20.31 -37.18
CA MET A 128 26.56 -20.79 -35.82
C MET A 128 27.57 -21.96 -35.79
N LYS A 129 27.82 -22.63 -36.92
CA LYS A 129 28.66 -23.84 -36.97
C LYS A 129 30.18 -23.60 -37.05
N LYS A 130 30.66 -22.35 -36.96
CA LYS A 130 32.10 -22.05 -37.07
C LYS A 130 32.68 -21.16 -35.96
N SER A 131 31.90 -20.72 -34.97
CA SER A 131 32.41 -19.94 -33.84
C SER A 131 32.89 -20.82 -32.69
N ARG A 132 34.08 -20.53 -32.14
CA ARG A 132 34.57 -21.21 -30.93
C ARG A 132 34.02 -20.58 -29.65
N ILE A 133 33.50 -19.35 -29.74
CA ILE A 133 32.98 -18.57 -28.61
C ILE A 133 31.69 -17.86 -29.02
N SER A 134 30.73 -17.82 -28.12
CA SER A 134 29.51 -17.02 -28.22
C SER A 134 29.41 -16.07 -27.04
N VAL A 135 29.01 -14.83 -27.29
CA VAL A 135 28.80 -13.82 -26.25
C VAL A 135 27.38 -13.31 -26.37
N THR A 136 26.67 -13.27 -25.25
CA THR A 136 25.35 -12.63 -25.15
C THR A 136 25.43 -11.52 -24.11
N ALA A 137 25.07 -10.29 -24.45
CA ALA A 137 25.13 -9.17 -23.52
C ALA A 137 23.86 -8.30 -23.59
N MET A 138 23.33 -7.92 -22.43
CA MET A 138 22.15 -7.10 -22.28
C MET A 138 22.29 -6.21 -21.04
N GLY A 139 22.16 -4.89 -21.23
CA GLY A 139 22.41 -3.93 -20.16
C GLY A 139 23.81 -4.13 -19.57
N PRO A 140 23.95 -4.21 -18.23
CA PRO A 140 25.23 -4.36 -17.57
C PRO A 140 25.70 -5.81 -17.45
N LEU A 141 24.94 -6.82 -17.90
CA LEU A 141 25.32 -8.23 -17.78
C LEU A 141 25.57 -8.87 -19.15
N GLY A 142 26.47 -9.83 -19.17
CA GLY A 142 26.71 -10.69 -20.31
C GLY A 142 27.18 -12.08 -19.90
N MET A 143 27.11 -13.00 -20.85
CA MET A 143 27.52 -14.39 -20.69
C MET A 143 28.44 -14.74 -21.85
N VAL A 144 29.54 -15.42 -21.55
CA VAL A 144 30.53 -15.90 -22.51
C VAL A 144 30.50 -17.41 -22.49
N TYR A 145 30.28 -18.02 -23.65
CA TYR A 145 30.22 -19.46 -23.85
C TYR A 145 31.37 -19.90 -24.74
N SER A 146 32.09 -20.93 -24.33
CA SER A 146 33.09 -21.61 -25.13
C SER A 146 32.53 -22.91 -25.68
N SER A 147 32.84 -23.22 -26.93
CA SER A 147 32.53 -24.52 -27.52
C SER A 147 33.45 -25.64 -27.01
N SER A 148 34.55 -25.28 -26.33
CA SER A 148 35.55 -26.19 -25.80
C SER A 148 35.59 -26.13 -24.28
N LYS A 149 35.83 -27.29 -23.65
CA LYS A 149 35.95 -27.37 -22.19
C LYS A 149 37.16 -26.58 -21.71
N ILE A 150 36.92 -25.55 -20.90
CA ILE A 150 37.97 -24.72 -20.29
C ILE A 150 38.53 -25.42 -19.05
N LEU A 151 39.85 -25.62 -19.01
CA LEU A 151 40.53 -26.20 -17.84
C LEU A 151 40.63 -25.19 -16.69
N PRO A 152 40.71 -25.63 -15.41
CA PRO A 152 40.76 -24.72 -14.27
C PRO A 152 41.87 -23.65 -14.35
N ASP A 153 43.11 -24.03 -14.65
CA ASP A 153 44.24 -23.07 -14.76
C ASP A 153 44.07 -22.08 -15.92
N GLU A 154 43.38 -22.51 -16.98
CA GLU A 154 43.06 -21.67 -18.13
C GLU A 154 41.93 -20.68 -17.80
N ARG A 155 40.94 -21.11 -17.03
CA ARG A 155 39.82 -20.30 -16.56
C ARG A 155 40.29 -19.08 -15.76
N HIS A 156 41.21 -19.27 -14.80
CA HIS A 156 41.75 -18.15 -14.03
C HIS A 156 42.47 -17.14 -14.92
N ARG A 157 43.28 -17.62 -15.88
CA ARG A 157 43.99 -16.75 -16.84
C ARG A 157 43.03 -15.99 -17.76
N LEU A 158 42.03 -16.67 -18.31
CA LEU A 158 41.00 -16.06 -19.15
C LEU A 158 40.20 -15.01 -18.39
N ALA A 159 39.77 -15.29 -17.15
CA ALA A 159 39.06 -14.33 -16.33
C ALA A 159 39.89 -13.07 -16.06
N ARG A 160 41.20 -13.24 -15.79
CA ARG A 160 42.14 -12.13 -15.60
C ARG A 160 42.30 -11.30 -16.87
N GLU A 161 42.47 -11.94 -18.03
CA GLU A 161 42.59 -11.26 -19.32
C GLU A 161 41.30 -10.56 -19.77
N LEU A 162 40.13 -11.12 -19.44
CA LEU A 162 38.85 -10.44 -19.67
C LEU A 162 38.77 -9.11 -18.89
N VAL A 163 39.31 -9.07 -17.68
CA VAL A 163 39.41 -7.81 -16.93
C VAL A 163 40.51 -6.89 -17.48
N ASP A 164 41.70 -7.43 -17.75
CA ASP A 164 42.88 -6.62 -18.03
C ASP A 164 42.97 -6.17 -19.49
N SER A 165 42.66 -7.05 -20.44
CA SER A 165 42.73 -6.81 -21.88
C SER A 165 41.37 -6.41 -22.45
N ALA A 166 40.29 -7.12 -22.10
CA ALA A 166 38.94 -6.76 -22.52
C ALA A 166 38.29 -5.66 -21.65
N LYS A 167 38.96 -5.19 -20.58
CA LYS A 167 38.46 -4.09 -19.73
C LYS A 167 37.07 -4.37 -19.14
N VAL A 168 36.71 -5.63 -18.93
CA VAL A 168 35.48 -5.99 -18.24
C VAL A 168 35.62 -5.65 -16.76
N PRO A 169 34.73 -4.85 -16.17
CA PRO A 169 34.84 -4.45 -14.77
C PRO A 169 34.81 -5.59 -13.75
N LEU A 170 33.90 -6.55 -13.98
CA LEU A 170 33.66 -7.69 -13.12
C LEU A 170 33.43 -8.94 -13.96
N VAL A 171 34.25 -9.96 -13.74
CA VAL A 171 34.09 -11.30 -14.33
C VAL A 171 33.81 -12.27 -13.21
N MET A 172 32.83 -13.16 -13.38
CA MET A 172 32.40 -14.13 -12.37
C MET A 172 32.31 -15.53 -12.94
N VAL A 173 32.73 -16.51 -12.14
CA VAL A 173 32.60 -17.94 -12.48
C VAL A 173 32.14 -18.72 -11.26
N ALA A 174 31.31 -19.73 -11.48
CA ALA A 174 30.92 -20.68 -10.44
C ALA A 174 32.11 -21.54 -9.99
N ASP A 175 32.26 -21.70 -8.67
CA ASP A 175 33.30 -22.51 -8.05
C ASP A 175 32.67 -23.70 -7.29
N GLU A 176 32.40 -23.54 -5.99
CA GLU A 176 31.68 -24.51 -5.13
C GLU A 176 30.18 -24.18 -5.03
N PRO A 177 29.28 -25.10 -4.59
CA PRO A 177 27.81 -24.93 -4.56
C PRO A 177 27.28 -23.53 -4.20
N ASP A 178 27.88 -22.87 -3.23
CA ASP A 178 27.44 -21.56 -2.73
C ASP A 178 28.50 -20.46 -2.89
N ARG A 179 29.48 -20.67 -3.79
CA ARG A 179 30.61 -19.75 -3.98
C ARG A 179 30.85 -19.39 -5.45
N LEU A 180 31.24 -18.14 -5.65
CA LEU A 180 31.76 -17.62 -6.92
C LEU A 180 33.18 -17.10 -6.74
N LEU A 181 33.98 -17.29 -7.78
CA LEU A 181 35.19 -16.50 -7.98
C LEU A 181 34.84 -15.27 -8.81
N ALA A 182 35.32 -14.11 -8.37
CA ALA A 182 35.07 -12.82 -8.98
C ALA A 182 36.38 -12.09 -9.23
N TRP A 183 36.60 -11.61 -10.46
CA TRP A 183 37.77 -10.82 -10.82
C TRP A 183 37.36 -9.40 -11.15
N THR A 184 38.07 -8.46 -10.56
CA THR A 184 38.00 -7.04 -10.91
C THR A 184 39.41 -6.49 -11.13
N LYS A 185 39.52 -5.20 -11.49
CA LYS A 185 40.82 -4.53 -11.62
C LYS A 185 41.62 -4.54 -10.30
N GLN A 186 40.94 -4.63 -9.15
CA GLN A 186 41.55 -4.62 -7.82
C GLN A 186 42.09 -5.99 -7.39
N GLY A 187 41.66 -7.08 -8.04
CA GLY A 187 42.14 -8.41 -7.74
C GLY A 187 41.08 -9.50 -7.94
N GLU A 188 41.33 -10.64 -7.32
CA GLU A 188 40.41 -11.77 -7.23
C GLU A 188 39.73 -11.79 -5.87
N PHE A 189 38.44 -12.12 -5.87
CA PHE A 189 37.58 -12.15 -4.70
C PHE A 189 36.73 -13.41 -4.70
N VAL A 190 36.35 -13.84 -3.50
CA VAL A 190 35.41 -14.94 -3.30
C VAL A 190 34.09 -14.40 -2.75
N LEU A 191 32.98 -14.73 -3.42
CA LEU A 191 31.63 -14.47 -2.93
C LEU A 191 31.05 -15.74 -2.30
N PRO A 192 30.32 -15.65 -1.17
CA PRO A 192 29.81 -14.42 -0.54
C PRO A 192 30.77 -13.72 0.46
N GLU A 193 31.94 -14.29 0.75
CA GLU A 193 32.82 -13.88 1.86
C GLU A 193 33.41 -12.47 1.71
N GLN A 194 33.56 -11.98 0.47
CA GLN A 194 34.16 -10.69 0.15
C GLN A 194 33.24 -9.78 -0.66
N LYS A 195 31.92 -9.97 -0.53
CA LYS A 195 30.88 -9.21 -1.28
C LYS A 195 30.97 -7.69 -1.12
N GLU A 196 31.37 -7.19 0.05
CA GLU A 196 31.53 -5.75 0.31
C GLU A 196 32.64 -5.14 -0.56
N LYS A 197 33.66 -5.93 -0.93
CA LYS A 197 34.75 -5.48 -1.82
C LYS A 197 34.29 -5.40 -3.27
N VAL A 198 33.34 -6.25 -3.67
CA VAL A 198 32.82 -6.33 -5.05
C VAL A 198 31.67 -5.35 -5.28
N PHE A 199 30.71 -5.27 -4.37
CA PHE A 199 29.51 -4.43 -4.53
C PHE A 199 29.55 -3.12 -3.74
N GLY A 200 30.52 -2.96 -2.84
CA GLY A 200 30.63 -1.81 -1.95
C GLY A 200 29.88 -2.05 -0.63
N PRO A 201 30.42 -1.60 0.50
CA PRO A 201 29.84 -1.87 1.82
C PRO A 201 28.47 -1.23 2.05
N ASP A 202 28.14 -0.18 1.29
CA ASP A 202 26.90 0.60 1.44
C ASP A 202 25.74 0.09 0.57
N HIS A 203 25.93 -1.02 -0.18
CA HIS A 203 24.88 -1.53 -1.04
C HIS A 203 23.68 -2.05 -0.21
N PRO A 204 22.44 -1.56 -0.45
CA PRO A 204 21.31 -1.76 0.46
C PRO A 204 20.81 -3.21 0.54
N PHE A 205 21.20 -4.05 -0.41
CA PHE A 205 20.79 -5.46 -0.53
C PHE A 205 21.98 -6.38 -0.80
N LEU A 206 23.10 -6.17 -0.08
CA LEU A 206 24.35 -6.93 -0.29
C LEU A 206 24.16 -8.45 -0.27
N ASP A 207 23.42 -8.97 0.71
CA ASP A 207 23.18 -10.41 0.82
C ASP A 207 22.37 -10.94 -0.35
N GLU A 208 21.36 -10.19 -0.76
CA GLU A 208 20.43 -10.65 -1.79
C GLU A 208 21.03 -10.55 -3.19
N VAL A 209 21.72 -9.46 -3.52
CA VAL A 209 22.41 -9.33 -4.80
C VAL A 209 23.50 -10.40 -4.97
N THR A 210 24.22 -10.71 -3.89
CA THR A 210 25.26 -11.75 -3.89
C THR A 210 24.64 -13.12 -4.15
N ARG A 211 23.56 -13.46 -3.44
CA ARG A 211 22.84 -14.72 -3.63
C ARG A 211 22.25 -14.83 -5.03
N ASP A 212 21.67 -13.75 -5.56
CA ASP A 212 21.05 -13.75 -6.88
C ASP A 212 22.10 -13.94 -7.98
N LEU A 213 23.31 -13.36 -7.83
CA LEU A 213 24.42 -13.59 -8.75
C LEU A 213 25.05 -14.99 -8.62
N ILE A 214 25.15 -15.55 -7.41
CA ILE A 214 25.51 -16.96 -7.20
C ILE A 214 24.53 -17.85 -7.98
N GLN A 215 23.22 -17.60 -7.84
CA GLN A 215 22.20 -18.36 -8.55
C GLN A 215 22.29 -18.18 -10.08
N LEU A 216 22.56 -16.96 -10.55
CA LEU A 216 22.73 -16.67 -11.97
C LEU A 216 23.91 -17.45 -12.57
N CYS A 217 25.08 -17.42 -11.95
CA CYS A 217 26.28 -18.11 -12.45
C CYS A 217 26.16 -19.65 -12.40
N ARG A 218 25.19 -20.17 -11.64
CA ARG A 218 24.87 -21.61 -11.56
C ARG A 218 23.66 -22.02 -12.38
N HIS A 219 23.01 -21.07 -13.05
CA HIS A 219 21.88 -21.40 -13.91
C HIS A 219 22.33 -22.44 -14.96
N PRO A 220 21.51 -23.45 -15.30
CA PRO A 220 21.89 -24.47 -16.29
C PRO A 220 22.32 -23.89 -17.65
N ASP A 221 21.78 -22.72 -17.98
CA ASP A 221 22.09 -21.98 -19.20
C ASP A 221 23.09 -20.83 -18.96
N ALA A 222 23.83 -20.82 -17.84
CA ALA A 222 24.87 -19.82 -17.60
C ALA A 222 26.07 -20.05 -18.53
N GLY A 223 26.69 -18.96 -18.99
CA GLY A 223 27.96 -19.04 -19.71
C GLY A 223 29.11 -19.53 -18.82
N ASP A 224 30.20 -19.98 -19.45
CA ASP A 224 31.45 -20.32 -18.78
C ASP A 224 32.01 -19.15 -17.95
N PHE A 225 31.76 -17.92 -18.42
CA PHE A 225 31.97 -16.69 -17.65
C PHE A 225 30.72 -15.82 -17.68
N ILE A 226 30.37 -15.25 -16.53
CA ILE A 226 29.42 -14.15 -16.43
C ILE A 226 30.21 -12.86 -16.35
N ILE A 227 29.99 -11.95 -17.28
CA ILE A 227 30.61 -10.62 -17.30
C ILE A 227 29.62 -9.57 -16.83
N CYS A 228 30.11 -8.59 -16.08
CA CYS A 228 29.30 -7.53 -15.51
C CYS A 228 30.01 -6.17 -15.64
N GLY A 229 29.26 -5.16 -16.06
CA GLY A 229 29.71 -3.78 -16.17
C GLY A 229 29.79 -3.04 -14.83
N TRP A 230 29.47 -3.69 -13.71
CA TRP A 230 29.47 -3.08 -12.38
C TRP A 230 30.88 -2.67 -11.92
N GLN A 231 30.96 -1.48 -11.33
CA GLN A 231 32.17 -0.94 -10.73
C GLN A 231 31.89 -0.52 -9.30
N THR A 232 32.65 -1.02 -8.32
CA THR A 232 32.54 -0.60 -6.91
C THR A 232 32.73 0.91 -6.74
N HIS A 233 33.58 1.50 -7.58
CA HIS A 233 33.87 2.92 -7.61
C HIS A 233 33.78 3.41 -9.06
N GLY A 234 32.81 4.29 -9.33
CA GLY A 234 32.58 4.88 -10.65
C GLY A 234 31.23 4.50 -11.24
N THR A 235 31.00 4.92 -12.48
CA THR A 235 29.75 4.68 -13.20
C THR A 235 29.80 3.30 -13.87
N PRO A 236 28.82 2.41 -13.66
CA PRO A 236 28.77 1.10 -14.32
C PRO A 236 28.71 1.22 -15.84
N TYR A 237 29.13 0.16 -16.53
CA TYR A 237 28.96 0.05 -17.98
C TYR A 237 27.68 -0.71 -18.34
N SER A 238 27.01 -0.24 -19.39
CA SER A 238 26.14 -1.06 -20.21
C SER A 238 26.95 -1.56 -21.42
N PHE A 239 26.86 -2.85 -21.72
CA PHE A 239 27.57 -3.41 -22.88
C PHE A 239 26.95 -2.95 -24.21
N PRO A 240 25.60 -2.88 -24.35
CA PRO A 240 24.95 -2.14 -25.43
C PRO A 240 25.21 -0.62 -25.40
N ILE A 241 24.80 0.07 -26.47
CA ILE A 241 24.83 1.54 -26.53
C ILE A 241 23.63 2.13 -25.78
N GLU A 242 23.77 2.23 -24.46
CA GLU A 242 22.76 2.75 -23.53
C GLU A 242 23.42 3.68 -22.51
N ASN A 243 22.65 4.65 -22.02
CA ASN A 243 23.05 5.62 -20.98
C ASN A 243 22.38 5.33 -19.63
N GLY A 244 21.44 4.39 -19.60
CA GLY A 244 20.81 3.87 -18.41
C GLY A 244 20.60 2.38 -18.57
N ALA A 245 20.72 1.64 -17.49
CA ALA A 245 20.50 0.20 -17.52
C ALA A 245 19.89 -0.30 -16.22
N HIS A 246 19.42 -1.54 -16.28
CA HIS A 246 18.95 -2.32 -15.15
C HIS A 246 19.23 -3.81 -15.39
N GLY A 247 18.95 -4.63 -14.40
CA GLY A 247 19.23 -6.07 -14.40
C GLY A 247 20.68 -6.39 -14.02
N GLY A 248 21.34 -5.52 -13.25
CA GLY A 248 22.70 -5.74 -12.73
C GLY A 248 22.72 -5.94 -11.20
N PRO A 249 23.83 -5.55 -10.56
CA PRO A 249 23.93 -5.42 -9.11
C PRO A 249 23.94 -3.94 -8.65
N GLY A 250 23.33 -3.05 -9.42
CA GLY A 250 23.35 -1.61 -9.16
C GLY A 250 22.50 -1.25 -7.94
N SER A 251 22.93 -0.28 -7.14
CA SER A 251 22.15 0.16 -6.00
C SER A 251 20.94 1.00 -6.40
N GLU A 252 21.03 1.79 -7.48
CA GLU A 252 19.94 2.70 -7.89
C GLU A 252 18.76 1.93 -8.50
N GLU A 253 19.02 0.81 -9.18
CA GLU A 253 17.96 -0.07 -9.69
C GLU A 253 17.16 -0.77 -8.57
N THR A 254 17.65 -0.76 -7.33
CA THR A 254 16.91 -1.30 -6.18
C THR A 254 15.87 -0.33 -5.62
N LYS A 255 15.79 0.91 -6.13
CA LYS A 255 14.81 1.93 -5.74
C LYS A 255 13.43 1.68 -6.34
N ALA A 256 12.91 0.49 -6.09
CA ALA A 256 11.53 0.09 -6.37
C ALA A 256 10.55 0.80 -5.42
N PHE A 257 9.29 0.90 -5.83
CA PHE A 257 8.24 1.48 -4.98
C PHE A 257 6.90 0.79 -5.18
N ALA A 258 6.02 0.89 -4.18
CA ALA A 258 4.63 0.49 -4.28
C ALA A 258 3.73 1.54 -3.62
N LEU A 259 2.71 1.98 -4.36
CA LEU A 259 1.60 2.81 -3.91
C LEU A 259 0.35 1.93 -3.87
N ILE A 260 -0.07 1.57 -2.66
CA ILE A 260 -1.21 0.69 -2.39
C ILE A 260 -2.14 1.37 -1.37
N PRO A 261 -3.43 1.01 -1.31
CA PRO A 261 -4.33 1.51 -0.27
C PRO A 261 -3.76 1.26 1.14
N GLY A 262 -3.85 2.24 2.04
CA GLY A 262 -3.23 2.16 3.38
C GLY A 262 -3.82 1.07 4.29
N ASP A 263 -5.01 0.58 3.96
CA ASP A 263 -5.69 -0.56 4.60
C ASP A 263 -5.36 -1.91 3.97
N THR A 264 -4.42 -1.94 3.02
CA THR A 264 -3.99 -3.19 2.40
C THR A 264 -3.35 -4.08 3.47
N PHE A 265 -3.93 -5.26 3.67
CA PHE A 265 -3.33 -6.26 4.54
C PHE A 265 -2.05 -6.80 3.90
N LEU A 266 -0.93 -6.58 4.59
CA LEU A 266 0.37 -7.06 4.16
C LEU A 266 0.78 -8.23 5.06
N PRO A 267 1.35 -9.31 4.49
CA PRO A 267 1.84 -10.42 5.31
C PRO A 267 2.95 -9.97 6.25
N GLU A 268 3.04 -10.63 7.40
CA GLU A 268 4.18 -10.49 8.31
C GLU A 268 5.46 -10.87 7.57
N ARG A 269 6.53 -10.10 7.78
CA ARG A 269 7.78 -10.20 7.02
C ARG A 269 8.99 -10.01 7.92
N LYS A 270 10.06 -10.72 7.59
CA LYS A 270 11.36 -10.63 8.30
C LYS A 270 12.18 -9.40 7.91
N HIS A 271 11.87 -8.80 6.75
CA HIS A 271 12.60 -7.66 6.19
C HIS A 271 11.76 -6.38 6.23
N TYR A 272 12.41 -5.23 6.25
CA TYR A 272 11.74 -3.92 6.30
C TYR A 272 11.09 -3.51 4.97
N TYR A 273 11.50 -4.13 3.86
CA TYR A 273 11.05 -3.83 2.50
C TYR A 273 10.06 -4.88 1.97
N PHE A 274 9.41 -4.60 0.83
CA PHE A 274 8.49 -5.52 0.15
C PHE A 274 9.20 -6.37 -0.91
N ARG A 275 8.79 -7.63 -1.04
CA ARG A 275 9.03 -8.42 -2.23
C ARG A 275 7.78 -8.44 -3.12
N PRO A 276 7.90 -8.63 -4.45
CA PRO A 276 6.74 -8.75 -5.34
C PRO A 276 5.71 -9.81 -4.87
N MET A 277 6.19 -10.87 -4.22
CA MET A 277 5.33 -11.90 -3.63
C MET A 277 4.47 -11.42 -2.47
N ASP A 278 4.91 -10.42 -1.71
CA ASP A 278 4.12 -9.83 -0.63
C ASP A 278 2.94 -9.04 -1.21
N ILE A 279 3.19 -8.29 -2.28
CA ILE A 279 2.16 -7.54 -3.04
C ILE A 279 1.15 -8.53 -3.64
N ARG A 280 1.62 -9.63 -4.26
CA ARG A 280 0.75 -10.69 -4.80
C ARG A 280 -0.13 -11.33 -3.72
N ARG A 281 0.43 -11.63 -2.55
CA ARG A 281 -0.30 -12.20 -1.41
C ARG A 281 -1.35 -11.24 -0.87
N ALA A 282 -1.00 -9.96 -0.73
CA ALA A 282 -1.93 -8.92 -0.32
C ALA A 282 -3.09 -8.76 -1.33
N ALA A 283 -2.80 -8.80 -2.62
CA ALA A 283 -3.82 -8.78 -3.67
C ALA A 283 -4.75 -10.00 -3.58
N PHE A 284 -4.23 -11.21 -3.37
CA PHE A 284 -5.10 -12.38 -3.20
C PHE A 284 -5.94 -12.33 -1.93
N HIS A 285 -5.42 -11.74 -0.86
CA HIS A 285 -6.20 -11.52 0.36
C HIS A 285 -7.39 -10.59 0.07
N LEU A 286 -7.14 -9.44 -0.58
CA LEU A 286 -8.19 -8.52 -1.00
C LEU A 286 -9.25 -9.20 -1.89
N LEU A 287 -8.83 -10.17 -2.72
CA LEU A 287 -9.73 -10.92 -3.60
C LEU A 287 -10.50 -12.06 -2.90
N GLY A 288 -10.28 -12.31 -1.62
CA GLY A 288 -10.84 -13.46 -0.91
C GLY A 288 -10.34 -14.81 -1.44
N ARG A 289 -9.17 -14.83 -2.10
CA ARG A 289 -8.59 -16.01 -2.78
C ARG A 289 -7.38 -16.59 -2.02
N SER A 290 -7.32 -16.37 -0.72
CA SER A 290 -6.10 -16.58 0.05
C SER A 290 -6.25 -17.65 1.12
N GLU A 291 -5.24 -18.53 1.23
CA GLU A 291 -5.00 -19.45 2.35
C GLU A 291 -4.20 -18.80 3.50
N ILE A 292 -3.99 -17.47 3.46
CA ILE A 292 -3.34 -16.77 4.57
C ILE A 292 -4.18 -17.03 5.82
N LYS A 293 -3.62 -17.80 6.77
CA LYS A 293 -4.10 -17.85 8.15
C LYS A 293 -4.10 -16.41 8.63
N ILE A 294 -5.28 -15.79 8.63
CA ILE A 294 -5.45 -14.47 9.18
C ILE A 294 -5.09 -14.61 10.64
N SER A 295 -4.19 -13.76 11.14
CA SER A 295 -4.00 -13.67 12.57
C SER A 295 -5.37 -13.53 13.23
N THR A 296 -5.68 -14.45 14.14
CA THR A 296 -6.89 -14.40 14.96
C THR A 296 -6.75 -13.37 16.08
N GLU A 297 -5.58 -12.75 16.21
CA GLU A 297 -5.36 -11.67 17.15
C GLU A 297 -6.16 -10.44 16.70
N PRO A 298 -6.90 -9.79 17.62
CA PRO A 298 -7.63 -8.57 17.32
C PRO A 298 -6.70 -7.52 16.70
N TYR A 299 -7.27 -6.73 15.80
CA TYR A 299 -6.64 -5.75 14.92
C TYR A 299 -5.74 -4.71 15.62
N ARG A 300 -5.81 -4.63 16.95
CA ARG A 300 -4.82 -3.99 17.84
C ARG A 300 -5.02 -4.52 19.26
N LYS A 301 -3.99 -5.07 19.91
CA LYS A 301 -3.99 -5.18 21.38
C LYS A 301 -3.69 -3.78 21.92
N ALA A 302 -4.63 -3.18 22.64
CA ALA A 302 -4.38 -1.91 23.33
C ALA A 302 -3.16 -2.08 24.25
N THR A 303 -2.09 -1.31 24.01
CA THR A 303 -0.85 -1.38 24.80
C THR A 303 -1.01 -0.78 26.20
N ASP A 304 -2.01 0.08 26.38
CA ASP A 304 -2.50 0.55 27.68
C ASP A 304 -4.00 0.25 27.76
N PRO A 305 -4.45 -0.66 28.64
CA PRO A 305 -5.85 -1.06 28.73
C PRO A 305 -6.79 0.08 29.18
N ARG A 306 -6.23 1.22 29.62
CA ARG A 306 -6.99 2.41 30.01
C ARG A 306 -7.15 3.41 28.87
N LYS A 307 -6.45 3.22 27.75
CA LYS A 307 -6.64 4.04 26.56
C LYS A 307 -7.77 3.46 25.75
N LEU A 308 -8.67 4.33 25.32
CA LEU A 308 -9.81 4.00 24.48
C LEU A 308 -9.84 4.93 23.28
N ARG A 309 -9.91 4.37 22.09
CA ARG A 309 -10.07 5.09 20.83
C ARG A 309 -11.51 4.96 20.36
N ILE A 310 -12.20 6.09 20.32
CA ILE A 310 -13.63 6.19 20.02
C ILE A 310 -13.79 6.80 18.64
N MET A 311 -14.66 6.24 17.82
CA MET A 311 -15.07 6.85 16.55
C MET A 311 -16.58 7.12 16.57
N THR A 312 -17.00 8.33 16.19
CA THR A 312 -18.39 8.58 15.79
C THR A 312 -18.44 8.89 14.31
N TYR A 313 -19.37 8.24 13.60
CA TYR A 313 -19.42 8.34 12.15
C TYR A 313 -20.85 8.14 11.61
N ASN A 314 -21.42 9.21 11.06
CA ASN A 314 -22.62 9.14 10.24
C ASN A 314 -22.22 8.55 8.87
N ILE A 315 -22.78 7.40 8.51
CA ILE A 315 -22.35 6.63 7.33
C ILE A 315 -23.29 6.79 6.13
N HIS A 316 -24.32 7.62 6.23
CA HIS A 316 -25.25 7.93 5.14
C HIS A 316 -25.78 6.66 4.43
N SER A 317 -26.16 5.65 5.20
CA SER A 317 -26.61 4.35 4.69
C SER A 317 -25.62 3.67 3.73
N CYS A 318 -24.33 3.86 4.01
CA CYS A 318 -23.20 3.42 3.19
C CYS A 318 -23.22 3.95 1.75
N ILE A 319 -24.02 4.97 1.45
CA ILE A 319 -24.09 5.63 0.16
C ILE A 319 -22.99 6.69 0.14
N GLY A 320 -22.01 6.49 -0.74
CA GLY A 320 -20.89 7.41 -0.85
C GLY A 320 -21.25 8.67 -1.61
N MET A 321 -20.33 9.62 -1.58
CA MET A 321 -20.39 10.83 -2.42
C MET A 321 -20.26 10.52 -3.92
N ASP A 322 -19.94 9.27 -4.27
CA ASP A 322 -19.98 8.70 -5.62
C ASP A 322 -21.32 8.03 -5.97
N GLY A 323 -22.29 8.04 -5.05
CA GLY A 323 -23.61 7.43 -5.21
C GLY A 323 -23.65 5.91 -5.05
N LYS A 324 -22.51 5.25 -4.80
CA LYS A 324 -22.44 3.79 -4.64
C LYS A 324 -22.74 3.38 -3.21
N ILE A 325 -23.44 2.26 -3.04
CA ILE A 325 -23.67 1.62 -1.75
C ILE A 325 -22.53 0.64 -1.48
N SER A 326 -21.75 0.86 -0.42
CA SER A 326 -20.66 -0.06 -0.04
C SER A 326 -20.45 -0.07 1.47
N PRO A 327 -21.02 -1.05 2.19
CA PRO A 327 -20.73 -1.28 3.61
C PRO A 327 -19.26 -1.63 3.86
N GLU A 328 -18.65 -2.37 2.93
CA GLU A 328 -17.22 -2.71 2.97
C GLU A 328 -16.35 -1.44 2.97
N ARG A 329 -16.67 -0.43 2.14
CA ARG A 329 -15.94 0.86 2.12
C ARG A 329 -15.97 1.56 3.48
N ILE A 330 -17.11 1.50 4.19
CA ILE A 330 -17.24 2.05 5.55
C ILE A 330 -16.38 1.25 6.54
N ALA A 331 -16.44 -0.09 6.48
CA ALA A 331 -15.59 -0.94 7.31
C ALA A 331 -14.11 -0.67 7.06
N ARG A 332 -13.69 -0.46 5.80
CA ARG A 332 -12.31 -0.06 5.44
C ARG A 332 -11.91 1.27 6.07
N VAL A 333 -12.78 2.29 6.05
CA VAL A 333 -12.53 3.56 6.76
C VAL A 333 -12.32 3.31 8.25
N ILE A 334 -13.22 2.55 8.88
CA ILE A 334 -13.14 2.27 10.32
C ILE A 334 -11.85 1.50 10.64
N ALA A 335 -11.52 0.48 9.86
CA ALA A 335 -10.31 -0.31 9.99
C ALA A 335 -9.07 0.58 9.91
N GLN A 336 -8.93 1.50 8.94
CA GLN A 336 -7.72 2.36 8.82
C GLN A 336 -7.31 3.08 10.11
N TYR A 337 -8.25 3.33 11.03
CA TYR A 337 -7.99 4.06 12.27
C TYR A 337 -8.11 3.22 13.55
N SER A 338 -8.40 1.92 13.43
CA SER A 338 -8.46 0.97 14.55
C SER A 338 -9.18 1.48 15.82
N PRO A 339 -10.43 2.03 15.75
CA PRO A 339 -11.14 2.40 16.95
C PRO A 339 -11.56 1.17 17.76
N ASP A 340 -11.65 1.32 19.08
CA ASP A 340 -12.09 0.24 19.97
C ASP A 340 -13.61 0.17 20.07
N VAL A 341 -14.27 1.33 19.99
CA VAL A 341 -15.73 1.48 20.03
C VAL A 341 -16.15 2.47 18.96
N VAL A 342 -17.20 2.13 18.21
CA VAL A 342 -17.72 2.95 17.12
C VAL A 342 -19.17 3.31 17.36
N ALA A 343 -19.54 4.57 17.20
CA ALA A 343 -20.90 5.05 17.16
C ALA A 343 -21.29 5.32 15.70
N LEU A 344 -22.12 4.46 15.12
CA LEU A 344 -22.60 4.58 13.74
C LEU A 344 -24.02 5.14 13.70
N GLN A 345 -24.25 6.10 12.81
CA GLN A 345 -25.58 6.65 12.53
C GLN A 345 -25.98 6.39 11.07
N GLU A 346 -27.29 6.31 10.84
CA GLU A 346 -27.90 6.18 9.50
C GLU A 346 -27.72 4.84 8.77
N LEU A 347 -27.69 3.73 9.50
CA LEU A 347 -27.62 2.39 8.88
C LEU A 347 -28.99 1.97 8.35
N ASP A 348 -29.02 1.35 7.16
CA ASP A 348 -30.15 0.60 6.66
C ASP A 348 -29.98 -0.90 6.96
N VAL A 349 -31.07 -1.58 7.33
CA VAL A 349 -31.14 -3.05 7.46
C VAL A 349 -32.32 -3.56 6.66
N GLY A 350 -32.10 -4.36 5.62
CA GLY A 350 -33.19 -4.96 4.83
C GLY A 350 -34.00 -3.97 3.98
N ARG A 351 -33.52 -2.73 3.78
CA ARG A 351 -34.21 -1.68 3.03
C ARG A 351 -34.00 -1.86 1.53
N ALA A 352 -35.06 -1.66 0.73
CA ALA A 352 -35.00 -1.86 -0.71
C ALA A 352 -34.02 -0.92 -1.41
N ARG A 353 -33.90 0.34 -0.95
CA ARG A 353 -33.00 1.35 -1.53
C ARG A 353 -31.52 0.98 -1.45
N THR A 354 -31.15 0.10 -0.53
CA THR A 354 -29.77 -0.36 -0.26
C THR A 354 -29.60 -1.84 -0.62
N GLY A 355 -30.45 -2.39 -1.49
CA GLY A 355 -30.32 -3.78 -1.93
C GLY A 355 -30.71 -4.82 -0.87
N ARG A 356 -31.42 -4.41 0.19
CA ARG A 356 -31.86 -5.25 1.32
C ARG A 356 -30.74 -5.87 2.14
N VAL A 357 -29.54 -5.31 2.08
CA VAL A 357 -28.42 -5.74 2.91
C VAL A 357 -28.64 -5.36 4.37
N ASP A 358 -28.06 -6.12 5.29
CA ASP A 358 -27.89 -5.71 6.68
C ASP A 358 -26.55 -4.98 6.81
N GLN A 359 -26.58 -3.66 6.83
CA GLN A 359 -25.34 -2.87 6.87
C GLN A 359 -24.63 -2.99 8.20
N ALA A 360 -25.38 -3.14 9.30
CA ALA A 360 -24.79 -3.23 10.64
C ALA A 360 -24.02 -4.56 10.78
N ASP A 361 -24.66 -5.66 10.38
CA ASP A 361 -24.06 -7.00 10.40
C ASP A 361 -22.83 -7.10 9.49
N LEU A 362 -22.92 -6.63 8.23
CA LEU A 362 -21.78 -6.67 7.30
C LEU A 362 -20.57 -5.88 7.82
N ILE A 363 -20.79 -4.66 8.32
CA ILE A 363 -19.71 -3.84 8.89
C ILE A 363 -19.09 -4.53 10.11
N ALA A 364 -19.91 -5.06 11.00
CA ALA A 364 -19.46 -5.77 12.19
C ALA A 364 -18.64 -7.02 11.84
N GLN A 365 -19.05 -7.80 10.84
CA GLN A 365 -18.31 -8.96 10.35
C GLN A 365 -16.95 -8.58 9.77
N TYR A 366 -16.89 -7.55 8.92
CA TYR A 366 -15.61 -7.07 8.37
C TYR A 366 -14.63 -6.61 9.46
N LEU A 367 -15.15 -5.98 10.52
CA LEU A 367 -14.36 -5.45 11.63
C LEU A 367 -14.09 -6.48 12.73
N ARG A 368 -14.75 -7.66 12.68
CA ARG A 368 -14.76 -8.67 13.75
C ARG A 368 -15.17 -8.08 15.10
N MET A 369 -16.25 -7.31 15.09
CA MET A 369 -16.83 -6.66 16.25
C MET A 369 -18.22 -7.22 16.53
N ASP A 370 -18.62 -7.25 17.80
CA ASP A 370 -20.01 -7.39 18.17
C ASP A 370 -20.71 -6.04 18.01
N TYR A 371 -22.03 -6.02 17.86
CA TYR A 371 -22.78 -4.77 17.72
C TYR A 371 -24.17 -4.82 18.39
N HIS A 372 -24.64 -3.65 18.83
CA HIS A 372 -26.05 -3.41 19.15
C HIS A 372 -26.65 -2.42 18.17
N PHE A 373 -27.82 -2.75 17.60
CA PHE A 373 -28.53 -1.91 16.64
C PHE A 373 -29.90 -1.47 17.18
N LEU A 374 -30.22 -0.18 17.05
CA LEU A 374 -31.54 0.37 17.33
C LEU A 374 -32.22 0.81 16.04
N PRO A 375 -33.35 0.19 15.65
CA PRO A 375 -34.19 0.72 14.60
C PRO A 375 -35.00 1.93 15.10
N THR A 376 -34.78 3.10 14.50
CA THR A 376 -35.64 4.28 14.75
C THR A 376 -36.80 4.35 13.77
N ILE A 377 -36.63 3.78 12.57
CA ILE A 377 -37.62 3.71 11.50
C ILE A 377 -37.82 2.27 11.06
N GLN A 378 -39.06 1.90 10.79
CA GLN A 378 -39.41 0.65 10.13
C GLN A 378 -40.31 0.94 8.92
N VAL A 379 -39.93 0.44 7.74
CA VAL A 379 -40.72 0.50 6.51
C VAL A 379 -40.83 -0.90 5.93
N ARG A 380 -42.04 -1.46 5.96
CA ARG A 380 -42.29 -2.88 5.67
C ARG A 380 -41.39 -3.75 6.57
N LYS A 381 -40.49 -4.54 5.96
CA LYS A 381 -39.50 -5.38 6.65
C LYS A 381 -38.13 -4.71 6.82
N GLY A 382 -37.93 -3.52 6.27
CA GLY A 382 -36.66 -2.81 6.35
C GLY A 382 -36.62 -1.85 7.54
N LEU A 383 -35.46 -1.77 8.18
CA LEU A 383 -35.18 -0.92 9.34
C LEU A 383 -34.15 0.15 8.96
N TYR A 384 -34.16 1.25 9.71
CA TYR A 384 -33.12 2.27 9.65
C TYR A 384 -32.85 2.81 11.06
N GLY A 385 -31.58 3.07 11.38
CA GLY A 385 -31.23 3.59 12.70
C GLY A 385 -29.73 3.64 13.01
N ASN A 386 -29.39 3.41 14.27
CA ASN A 386 -28.05 3.64 14.82
C ASN A 386 -27.47 2.33 15.39
N ALA A 387 -26.15 2.18 15.36
CA ALA A 387 -25.46 1.02 15.91
C ALA A 387 -24.23 1.39 16.74
N ILE A 388 -23.85 0.49 17.65
CA ILE A 388 -22.58 0.57 18.39
C ILE A 388 -21.81 -0.74 18.17
N PRO A 389 -20.85 -0.78 17.22
CA PRO A 389 -19.87 -1.85 17.11
C PRO A 389 -18.71 -1.71 18.12
N THR A 390 -18.25 -2.82 18.70
CA THR A 390 -17.02 -2.88 19.51
C THR A 390 -16.49 -4.31 19.60
N HIS A 391 -15.20 -4.46 19.90
CA HIS A 391 -14.59 -5.75 20.21
C HIS A 391 -14.56 -6.06 21.73
N PHE A 392 -15.02 -5.12 22.56
CA PHE A 392 -15.11 -5.34 24.01
C PHE A 392 -16.42 -6.01 24.40
N PRO A 393 -16.45 -6.77 25.51
CA PRO A 393 -17.69 -7.24 26.10
C PRO A 393 -18.61 -6.05 26.42
N MET A 394 -19.84 -6.10 25.92
CA MET A 394 -20.83 -5.07 26.18
C MET A 394 -22.21 -5.66 26.48
N ARG A 395 -23.06 -4.85 27.12
CA ARG A 395 -24.47 -5.16 27.33
C ARG A 395 -25.31 -3.92 27.01
N GLN A 396 -26.40 -4.11 26.27
CA GLN A 396 -27.40 -3.08 26.10
C GLN A 396 -28.02 -2.69 27.46
N VAL A 397 -27.95 -1.40 27.79
CA VAL A 397 -28.63 -0.83 28.96
C VAL A 397 -29.98 -0.29 28.53
N ARG A 398 -30.01 0.53 27.48
CA ARG A 398 -31.25 1.11 26.94
C ARG A 398 -31.11 1.44 25.46
N ALA A 399 -32.17 1.21 24.69
CA ALA A 399 -32.25 1.62 23.30
C ALA A 399 -33.70 2.04 22.98
N ASP A 400 -33.92 3.32 22.68
CA ASP A 400 -35.28 3.87 22.57
C ASP A 400 -35.32 5.14 21.71
N LYS A 401 -36.52 5.53 21.27
CA LYS A 401 -36.77 6.74 20.49
C LYS A 401 -36.71 7.99 21.39
N LEU A 402 -36.25 9.08 20.80
CA LEU A 402 -36.33 10.41 21.39
C LEU A 402 -37.67 11.08 21.08
N PRO A 403 -38.12 12.05 21.89
CA PRO A 403 -39.33 12.81 21.59
C PRO A 403 -39.26 13.48 20.22
N GLY A 404 -40.33 13.31 19.44
CA GLY A 404 -40.55 14.06 18.20
C GLY A 404 -41.10 15.45 18.47
N LEU A 405 -41.16 16.28 17.42
CA LEU A 405 -41.77 17.62 17.53
C LEU A 405 -43.31 17.54 17.50
N PRO A 406 -44.02 18.08 18.52
CA PRO A 406 -45.49 18.11 18.53
C PRO A 406 -46.08 18.73 17.25
N GLY A 407 -47.15 18.13 16.74
CA GLY A 407 -47.81 18.57 15.50
C GLY A 407 -47.05 18.27 14.21
N LYS A 408 -45.92 17.53 14.27
CA LYS A 408 -45.12 17.15 13.10
C LYS A 408 -44.81 15.64 13.08
N PRO A 409 -45.83 14.75 13.04
CA PRO A 409 -45.64 13.29 13.14
C PRO A 409 -44.91 12.66 11.94
N ARG A 410 -44.75 13.40 10.83
CA ARG A 410 -44.01 12.95 9.63
C ARG A 410 -42.50 13.23 9.70
N LEU A 411 -42.02 13.94 10.72
CA LEU A 411 -40.57 14.07 10.91
C LEU A 411 -39.96 12.71 11.23
N GLU A 412 -38.74 12.53 10.76
CA GLU A 412 -37.99 11.31 10.95
C GLU A 412 -37.76 11.05 12.46
N PRO A 413 -38.24 9.91 13.00
CA PRO A 413 -37.98 9.56 14.39
C PRO A 413 -36.48 9.40 14.66
N ARG A 414 -36.03 9.94 15.79
CA ARG A 414 -34.66 9.87 16.28
C ARG A 414 -34.59 8.98 17.52
N GLY A 415 -33.40 8.54 17.91
CA GLY A 415 -33.23 7.62 19.03
C GLY A 415 -31.81 7.54 19.55
N VAL A 416 -31.68 6.83 20.68
CA VAL A 416 -30.44 6.70 21.45
C VAL A 416 -30.18 5.24 21.73
N VAL A 417 -28.95 4.80 21.49
CA VAL A 417 -28.44 3.49 21.91
C VAL A 417 -27.47 3.71 23.04
N TRP A 418 -27.68 3.04 24.16
CA TRP A 418 -26.83 3.08 25.34
C TRP A 418 -26.42 1.66 25.71
N VAL A 419 -25.11 1.42 25.68
CA VAL A 419 -24.48 0.17 26.10
C VAL A 419 -23.49 0.43 27.23
N ALA A 420 -23.34 -0.55 28.11
CA ALA A 420 -22.27 -0.61 29.09
C ALA A 420 -21.15 -1.48 28.52
N ILE A 421 -19.93 -0.93 28.42
CA ILE A 421 -18.77 -1.57 27.80
C ILE A 421 -17.72 -1.86 28.87
N LYS A 422 -17.20 -3.09 28.93
CA LYS A 422 -16.12 -3.46 29.86
C LYS A 422 -14.77 -3.31 29.17
N ALA A 423 -14.01 -2.28 29.54
CA ALA A 423 -12.67 -2.01 29.03
C ALA A 423 -11.72 -1.66 30.20
N GLY A 424 -10.52 -2.27 30.21
CA GLY A 424 -9.51 -2.01 31.24
C GLY A 424 -9.99 -2.23 32.68
N GLY A 425 -10.87 -3.21 32.90
CA GLY A 425 -11.48 -3.48 34.22
C GLY A 425 -12.54 -2.46 34.67
N THR A 426 -12.90 -1.50 33.83
CA THR A 426 -13.92 -0.48 34.11
C THR A 426 -15.12 -0.68 33.20
N GLU A 427 -16.32 -0.46 33.74
CA GLU A 427 -17.54 -0.39 32.95
C GLU A 427 -17.81 1.05 32.53
N ILE A 428 -17.79 1.29 31.21
CA ILE A 428 -17.95 2.61 30.58
C ILE A 428 -19.36 2.69 29.99
N GLN A 429 -20.10 3.74 30.32
CA GLN A 429 -21.42 4.01 29.76
C GLN A 429 -21.26 4.73 28.42
N PHE A 430 -21.47 3.99 27.33
CA PHE A 430 -21.28 4.50 25.97
C PHE A 430 -22.62 4.72 25.28
N ILE A 431 -22.85 5.95 24.82
CA ILE A 431 -24.14 6.42 24.32
C ILE A 431 -23.96 6.99 22.90
N ASN A 432 -24.71 6.44 21.95
CA ASN A 432 -24.78 6.89 20.56
C ASN A 432 -26.15 7.51 20.28
N THR A 433 -26.19 8.70 19.67
CA THR A 433 -27.43 9.37 19.27
C THR A 433 -27.34 10.01 17.88
N HIS A 434 -28.49 10.24 17.26
CA HIS A 434 -28.62 11.08 16.08
C HIS A 434 -29.81 12.03 16.28
N LEU A 435 -29.59 13.35 16.37
CA LEU A 435 -30.64 14.33 16.66
C LEU A 435 -31.32 14.89 15.40
N GLY A 436 -32.52 15.45 15.60
CA GLY A 436 -33.37 15.97 14.53
C GLY A 436 -32.82 17.25 13.87
N LEU A 437 -33.35 17.56 12.69
CA LEU A 437 -32.91 18.72 11.90
C LEU A 437 -33.54 20.05 12.35
N LYS A 438 -34.66 20.01 13.09
CA LYS A 438 -35.36 21.23 13.52
C LYS A 438 -34.85 21.73 14.89
N PRO A 439 -34.51 23.02 15.05
CA PRO A 439 -33.99 23.55 16.33
C PRO A 439 -34.89 23.28 17.55
N LYS A 440 -36.22 23.42 17.39
CA LYS A 440 -37.19 23.14 18.47
C LYS A 440 -37.21 21.67 18.87
N GLU A 441 -37.10 20.77 17.89
CA GLU A 441 -37.02 19.32 18.11
C GLU A 441 -35.74 18.98 18.87
N ARG A 442 -34.58 19.47 18.40
CA ARG A 442 -33.31 19.24 19.09
C ARG A 442 -33.31 19.73 20.53
N LYS A 443 -34.00 20.84 20.83
CA LYS A 443 -34.13 21.31 22.22
C LYS A 443 -34.88 20.29 23.08
N LEU A 444 -36.02 19.77 22.62
CA LEU A 444 -36.78 18.73 23.34
C LEU A 444 -35.94 17.47 23.54
N GLN A 445 -35.22 17.06 22.49
CA GLN A 445 -34.36 15.88 22.52
C GLN A 445 -33.17 16.04 23.47
N ALA A 446 -32.56 17.23 23.53
CA ALA A 446 -31.46 17.53 24.45
C ALA A 446 -31.92 17.49 25.92
N GLU A 447 -33.09 18.06 26.24
CA GLU A 447 -33.63 17.97 27.62
C GLU A 447 -34.03 16.52 27.96
N ALA A 448 -34.57 15.76 27.01
CA ALA A 448 -34.84 14.34 27.21
C ALA A 448 -33.55 13.56 27.52
N LEU A 449 -32.48 13.77 26.73
CA LEU A 449 -31.17 13.16 26.95
C LEU A 449 -30.56 13.50 28.33
N LEU A 450 -30.78 14.71 28.83
CA LEU A 450 -30.31 15.11 30.16
C LEU A 450 -31.15 14.53 31.30
N GLY A 451 -32.39 14.14 31.04
CA GLY A 451 -33.34 13.66 32.04
C GLY A 451 -33.04 12.26 32.60
N ALA A 452 -33.91 11.83 33.50
CA ALA A 452 -33.82 10.54 34.21
C ALA A 452 -33.92 9.31 33.28
N GLY A 453 -34.30 9.50 32.01
CA GLY A 453 -34.32 8.41 31.03
C GLY A 453 -32.93 8.00 30.52
N TRP A 454 -31.93 8.88 30.62
CA TRP A 454 -30.63 8.72 29.97
C TRP A 454 -29.47 9.19 30.88
N LEU A 455 -28.98 10.42 30.73
CA LEU A 455 -27.77 10.87 31.42
C LEU A 455 -27.94 11.02 32.94
N SER A 456 -29.17 11.27 33.41
CA SER A 456 -29.50 11.28 34.84
C SER A 456 -30.14 9.97 35.31
N HIS A 457 -30.06 8.90 34.52
CA HIS A 457 -30.59 7.59 34.91
C HIS A 457 -29.75 6.99 36.06
N PRO A 458 -30.36 6.30 37.05
CA PRO A 458 -29.62 5.70 38.17
C PRO A 458 -28.49 4.75 37.75
N ASP A 459 -28.71 3.95 36.70
CA ASP A 459 -27.71 3.02 36.16
C ASP A 459 -26.61 3.71 35.32
N CYS A 460 -26.76 5.00 34.99
CA CYS A 460 -25.78 5.75 34.18
C CYS A 460 -24.64 6.27 35.06
N SER A 461 -23.88 5.34 35.64
CA SER A 461 -22.74 5.69 36.49
C SER A 461 -21.50 6.02 35.66
N LYS A 462 -20.75 7.06 36.05
CA LYS A 462 -19.47 7.44 35.41
C LYS A 462 -18.50 6.24 35.33
N PRO A 463 -17.66 6.15 34.28
CA PRO A 463 -17.46 7.13 33.20
C PRO A 463 -18.49 7.02 32.06
N ILE A 464 -19.02 8.18 31.61
CA ILE A 464 -19.97 8.31 30.50
C ILE A 464 -19.26 8.95 29.29
N ILE A 465 -19.54 8.38 28.12
CA ILE A 465 -19.14 8.89 26.82
C ILE A 465 -20.39 8.96 25.95
N LEU A 466 -20.75 10.17 25.53
CA LEU A 466 -21.89 10.45 24.66
C LEU A 466 -21.38 10.97 23.32
N CYS A 467 -21.73 10.33 22.22
CA CYS A 467 -21.30 10.75 20.90
C CYS A 467 -22.37 10.53 19.83
N GLY A 468 -22.15 11.10 18.65
CA GLY A 468 -23.07 10.99 17.52
C GLY A 468 -23.16 12.24 16.67
N ASP A 469 -24.12 12.23 15.75
CA ASP A 469 -24.52 13.39 14.96
C ASP A 469 -25.61 14.18 15.69
N PHE A 470 -25.27 15.35 16.22
CA PHE A 470 -26.20 16.19 16.95
C PHE A 470 -26.96 17.17 16.05
N ASN A 471 -26.63 17.26 14.75
CA ASN A 471 -27.16 18.27 13.84
C ASN A 471 -27.09 19.70 14.43
N ALA A 472 -26.07 19.96 15.26
CA ALA A 472 -25.98 21.16 16.08
C ALA A 472 -24.54 21.66 16.18
N SER A 473 -24.35 22.98 16.05
CA SER A 473 -23.04 23.61 16.21
C SER A 473 -22.62 23.66 17.70
N PRO A 474 -21.31 23.81 17.99
CA PRO A 474 -20.80 23.86 19.38
C PRO A 474 -21.44 24.96 20.24
N PHE A 475 -21.87 26.06 19.61
CA PHE A 475 -22.51 27.21 20.26
C PHE A 475 -24.04 27.10 20.31
N SER A 476 -24.63 25.97 19.92
CA SER A 476 -26.07 25.75 19.98
C SER A 476 -26.56 25.60 21.42
N HIS A 477 -27.88 25.76 21.63
CA HIS A 477 -28.52 25.47 22.91
C HIS A 477 -28.24 24.01 23.35
N VAL A 478 -28.30 23.06 22.42
CA VAL A 478 -28.05 21.63 22.66
C VAL A 478 -26.68 21.43 23.30
N CYS A 479 -25.61 21.90 22.63
CA CYS A 479 -24.24 21.71 23.11
C CYS A 479 -23.96 22.49 24.39
N ARG A 480 -24.59 23.65 24.61
CA ARG A 480 -24.49 24.37 25.91
C ARG A 480 -25.13 23.58 27.05
N ARG A 481 -26.30 22.98 26.82
CA ARG A 481 -27.00 22.17 27.83
C ARG A 481 -26.24 20.90 28.15
N LEU A 482 -25.72 20.18 27.15
CA LEU A 482 -24.88 18.99 27.40
C LEU A 482 -23.61 19.34 28.19
N ARG A 483 -23.02 20.51 27.93
CA ARG A 483 -21.83 21.01 28.65
C ARG A 483 -22.06 21.36 30.12
N THR A 484 -23.29 21.34 30.62
CA THR A 484 -23.53 21.48 32.07
C THR A 484 -23.18 20.21 32.84
N LEU A 485 -23.04 19.07 32.15
CA LEU A 485 -22.77 17.76 32.76
C LEU A 485 -21.52 17.08 32.18
N LEU A 486 -21.23 17.29 30.90
CA LEU A 486 -20.15 16.65 30.15
C LEU A 486 -19.20 17.68 29.56
N LEU A 487 -17.99 17.24 29.22
CA LEU A 487 -16.97 18.00 28.53
C LEU A 487 -17.03 17.76 27.03
N ASP A 488 -16.89 18.80 26.21
CA ASP A 488 -16.78 18.67 24.76
C ASP A 488 -15.33 18.33 24.39
N ALA A 489 -15.06 17.10 23.94
CA ALA A 489 -13.69 16.62 23.71
C ALA A 489 -12.87 17.57 22.81
N GLN A 490 -13.45 18.09 21.73
CA GLN A 490 -12.73 19.00 20.82
C GLN A 490 -12.44 20.37 21.42
N ALA A 491 -13.20 20.80 22.43
CA ALA A 491 -12.96 22.07 23.10
C ALA A 491 -11.93 21.96 24.23
N GLU A 492 -11.77 20.78 24.82
CA GLU A 492 -10.96 20.57 26.01
C GLU A 492 -9.52 20.11 25.72
N LEU A 493 -9.24 19.55 24.55
CA LEU A 493 -7.88 19.15 24.20
C LEU A 493 -6.99 20.39 23.99
N ALA A 494 -5.96 20.53 24.84
CA ALA A 494 -4.99 21.61 24.72
C ALA A 494 -4.27 21.60 23.37
N ASN A 495 -3.99 22.79 22.82
CA ASN A 495 -3.31 22.98 21.53
C ASN A 495 -4.01 22.33 20.32
N HIS A 496 -5.30 21.98 20.45
CA HIS A 496 -6.11 21.46 19.34
C HIS A 496 -7.05 22.53 18.80
N TYR A 497 -7.14 22.61 17.47
CA TYR A 497 -8.14 23.43 16.79
C TYR A 497 -9.34 22.56 16.40
N PRO A 498 -10.57 22.87 16.87
CA PRO A 498 -11.76 22.10 16.53
C PRO A 498 -11.95 21.92 15.02
N LYS A 499 -12.22 20.68 14.62
CA LYS A 499 -12.35 20.25 13.23
C LYS A 499 -13.82 20.03 12.86
N LYS A 500 -14.11 20.30 11.58
CA LYS A 500 -15.42 20.12 10.94
C LYS A 500 -15.55 18.72 10.37
N THR A 501 -16.78 18.21 10.35
CA THR A 501 -17.11 16.84 9.97
C THR A 501 -18.13 16.77 8.84
N LEU A 502 -19.09 17.71 8.76
CA LEU A 502 -20.14 17.69 7.72
C LEU A 502 -19.70 18.32 6.40
N PHE A 503 -20.08 17.57 5.36
CA PHE A 503 -19.71 17.53 3.96
C PHE A 503 -18.29 17.02 3.75
N GLY A 504 -18.15 15.69 3.75
CA GLY A 504 -16.88 14.96 3.73
C GLY A 504 -15.84 15.55 2.78
N ARG A 505 -16.24 15.87 1.55
CA ARG A 505 -15.37 16.43 0.52
C ARG A 505 -14.91 17.87 0.81
N PHE A 506 -15.74 18.69 1.44
CA PHE A 506 -15.43 20.08 1.80
C PHE A 506 -16.04 20.43 3.15
N PRO A 507 -15.44 19.99 4.27
CA PRO A 507 -16.07 20.06 5.57
C PRO A 507 -16.36 21.51 5.97
N PHE A 508 -17.63 21.87 6.11
CA PHE A 508 -18.05 23.25 6.40
C PHE A 508 -18.66 23.41 7.79
N ALA A 509 -19.17 22.34 8.40
CA ALA A 509 -19.79 22.38 9.73
C ALA A 509 -19.26 21.30 10.68
N ARG A 510 -19.31 21.61 11.97
CA ARG A 510 -19.02 20.69 13.08
C ARG A 510 -20.34 20.35 13.78
N ILE A 511 -20.89 19.20 13.47
CA ILE A 511 -22.18 18.72 14.02
C ILE A 511 -22.10 17.34 14.66
N ASP A 512 -21.02 16.60 14.39
CA ASP A 512 -20.66 15.38 15.10
C ASP A 512 -19.81 15.75 16.33
N HIS A 513 -20.15 15.18 17.48
CA HIS A 513 -19.50 15.50 18.74
C HIS A 513 -19.22 14.24 19.56
N VAL A 514 -18.18 14.33 20.41
CA VAL A 514 -17.91 13.39 21.49
C VAL A 514 -17.86 14.20 22.77
N PHE A 515 -18.80 13.91 23.67
CA PHE A 515 -18.88 14.46 25.01
C PHE A 515 -18.45 13.40 26.03
N VAL A 516 -17.63 13.78 27.00
CA VAL A 516 -17.06 12.86 28.00
C VAL A 516 -17.32 13.38 29.40
N ASN A 517 -17.42 12.51 30.41
CA ASN A 517 -17.49 12.98 31.79
C ASN A 517 -16.24 13.81 32.17
N PRO A 518 -16.41 14.85 33.01
CA PRO A 518 -15.28 15.47 33.68
C PRO A 518 -14.42 14.43 34.42
N GLY A 519 -13.12 14.50 34.21
CA GLY A 519 -12.14 13.53 34.72
C GLY A 519 -11.62 12.56 33.67
N ILE A 520 -12.35 12.30 32.57
CA ILE A 520 -11.78 11.55 31.44
C ILE A 520 -10.75 12.43 30.74
N GLU A 521 -9.52 11.91 30.57
CA GLU A 521 -8.44 12.65 29.93
C GLU A 521 -8.55 12.48 28.40
N ILE A 522 -8.68 13.59 27.66
CA ILE A 522 -8.62 13.57 26.20
C ILE A 522 -7.14 13.64 25.79
N ILE A 523 -6.65 12.63 25.06
CA ILE A 523 -5.24 12.51 24.70
C ILE A 523 -4.98 12.67 23.20
N GLY A 524 -6.02 12.61 22.36
CA GLY A 524 -5.87 12.82 20.93
C GLY A 524 -7.20 13.04 20.22
N ILE A 525 -7.19 13.86 19.18
CA ILE A 525 -8.35 14.10 18.32
C ILE A 525 -7.92 14.08 16.86
N GLU A 526 -8.62 13.26 16.08
CA GLU A 526 -8.39 13.10 14.66
C GLU A 526 -9.71 13.20 13.89
N VAL A 527 -9.68 13.96 12.79
CA VAL A 527 -10.76 13.96 11.78
C VAL A 527 -10.07 13.67 10.46
N PRO A 528 -10.03 12.39 10.04
CA PRO A 528 -9.34 12.00 8.83
C PRO A 528 -9.91 12.64 7.57
N LYS A 529 -9.03 12.96 6.61
CA LYS A 529 -9.38 13.63 5.35
C LYS A 529 -8.75 12.96 4.13
N THR A 530 -8.59 11.64 4.19
CA THR A 530 -8.14 10.81 3.07
C THR A 530 -9.19 10.80 1.96
N GLU A 531 -8.79 10.46 0.74
CA GLU A 531 -9.73 10.32 -0.38
C GLU A 531 -10.85 9.31 -0.06
N LEU A 532 -10.50 8.21 0.61
CA LEU A 532 -11.47 7.22 1.06
C LEU A 532 -12.52 7.86 1.98
N THR A 533 -12.10 8.58 3.03
CA THR A 533 -13.02 9.22 3.98
C THR A 533 -13.90 10.30 3.34
N ARG A 534 -13.40 11.01 2.33
CA ARG A 534 -14.13 12.06 1.60
C ARG A 534 -15.21 11.51 0.66
N VAL A 535 -15.04 10.27 0.19
CA VAL A 535 -15.99 9.60 -0.70
C VAL A 535 -16.94 8.70 0.07
N ALA A 536 -16.51 8.12 1.19
CA ALA A 536 -17.24 7.06 1.88
C ALA A 536 -18.58 7.49 2.48
N SER A 537 -18.69 8.73 2.95
CA SER A 537 -19.90 9.34 3.50
C SER A 537 -19.90 10.86 3.23
N ASP A 538 -21.05 11.50 3.39
CA ASP A 538 -21.16 12.96 3.44
C ASP A 538 -20.69 13.55 4.78
N HIS A 539 -20.36 12.72 5.77
CA HIS A 539 -19.63 13.11 6.97
C HIS A 539 -18.19 12.56 6.94
N LEU A 540 -17.30 13.18 7.72
CA LEU A 540 -16.02 12.60 8.12
C LEU A 540 -16.13 11.95 9.49
N PRO A 541 -15.42 10.84 9.75
CA PRO A 541 -15.36 10.26 11.09
C PRO A 541 -14.66 11.23 12.06
N LEU A 542 -15.22 11.37 13.25
CA LEU A 542 -14.57 12.04 14.38
C LEU A 542 -14.01 10.97 15.32
N ILE A 543 -12.69 11.00 15.51
CA ILE A 543 -11.96 10.07 16.35
C ILE A 543 -11.43 10.81 17.56
N VAL A 544 -11.70 10.28 18.73
CA VAL A 544 -11.21 10.80 20.01
C VAL A 544 -10.52 9.67 20.75
N GLU A 545 -9.27 9.89 21.11
CA GLU A 545 -8.52 9.02 22.00
C GLU A 545 -8.62 9.58 23.41
N VAL A 546 -9.04 8.74 24.35
CA VAL A 546 -9.19 9.10 25.76
C VAL A 546 -8.40 8.14 26.63
N ARG A 547 -8.01 8.60 27.81
CA ARG A 547 -7.52 7.75 28.90
C ARG A 547 -8.54 7.79 30.03
N ILE A 548 -8.93 6.61 30.53
CA ILE A 548 -9.79 6.46 31.70
C ILE A 548 -8.90 6.46 32.95
N PRO A 549 -9.01 7.48 33.84
CA PRO A 549 -8.20 7.50 35.06
C PRO A 549 -8.56 6.40 36.04
N ASN A 550 -7.58 6.06 36.90
CA ASN A 550 -7.75 5.07 37.96
C ASN A 550 -8.86 5.42 38.97
N SER A 551 -9.22 6.70 39.11
CA SER A 551 -10.33 7.13 39.99
C SER A 551 -11.69 6.57 39.58
N PHE A 552 -11.84 6.11 38.32
CA PHE A 552 -13.05 5.42 37.85
C PHE A 552 -12.96 3.90 37.97
N ILE A 553 -11.77 3.35 38.23
CA ILE A 553 -11.59 1.91 38.43
C ILE A 553 -12.09 1.59 39.84
N LYS A 554 -13.31 1.05 39.95
CA LYS A 554 -13.77 0.47 41.22
C LYS A 554 -12.85 -0.71 41.53
N HIS A 555 -12.10 -0.63 42.64
CA HIS A 555 -11.38 -1.79 43.14
C HIS A 555 -12.40 -2.92 43.38
N MET A 556 -12.31 -3.99 42.57
CA MET A 556 -12.96 -5.25 42.93
C MET A 556 -12.30 -5.69 44.25
N ARG A 557 -13.07 -5.64 45.34
CA ARG A 557 -12.74 -6.35 46.57
C ARG A 557 -13.26 -7.78 46.46
#